data_AF-A0A364MT83-F1
#
_entry.id   AF-A0A364MT83-F1
#
_cell.length_a   1.000
_cell.length_b   1.000
_cell.length_c   1.000
_cell.angle_alpha   90.00
_cell.angle_beta   90.00
_cell.angle_gamma   90.00
#
_symmetry.space_group_name_H-M   'P 1'
#
loop_
_entity.id
_entity.type
_entity.pdbx_description
1 polymer ?
#
loop_
_entity_poly.entity_id
_entity_poly.type
_entity_poly.pdbx_seq_one_letter_code
_entity_poly.pdbx_strand_id
1 'polypeptide(L)'
;MSSSYWESTQRKFWTFTKQDLALERKRMEDAERNLVNLYPLPDRRHLSIYFSHRKTLENGKTSGHPATGPGHCTSLYTSFNDISKIGECEFSLISEMNSQLILHHPYRSLAELQTQFQLTQEENALAWSIINDHYLTDLPLLHAPHVIAITAMFLAVVLKPIGSQVNAAGMNNALQTLGNARGGQGMQARIQKLVDWLAESNVDIEAVVECTQELISLYEVWESYTDKTCKDQIAKFVKARGLDK
;
A
#
# COMPACT_ATOMS: atom_id res chain seq x y z
N MET A 1 8.91 6.44 -26.98
CA MET A 1 9.39 5.12 -26.51
C MET A 1 9.18 5.05 -25.00
N SER A 2 7.97 4.75 -24.52
CA SER A 2 7.81 4.53 -23.08
C SER A 2 8.40 3.17 -22.78
N SER A 3 9.46 3.13 -21.96
CA SER A 3 10.04 1.87 -21.48
C SER A 3 8.90 0.99 -20.97
N SER A 4 8.75 -0.20 -21.56
CA SER A 4 7.75 -1.16 -21.11
C SER A 4 8.18 -1.69 -19.74
N TYR A 5 7.22 -2.01 -18.86
CA TYR A 5 7.55 -2.61 -17.56
C TYR A 5 8.50 -3.82 -17.71
N TRP A 6 8.35 -4.59 -18.79
CA TRP A 6 9.15 -5.77 -19.11
C TRP A 6 10.64 -5.50 -19.31
N GLU A 7 11.01 -4.31 -19.79
CA GLU A 7 12.38 -3.87 -20.03
C GLU A 7 12.92 -2.96 -18.91
N SER A 8 12.05 -2.57 -17.97
CA SER A 8 12.35 -1.62 -16.91
C SER A 8 13.38 -2.12 -15.89
N THR A 9 14.10 -1.18 -15.29
CA THR A 9 14.98 -1.46 -14.14
C THR A 9 14.21 -1.97 -12.93
N GLN A 10 12.97 -1.51 -12.76
CA GLN A 10 12.07 -1.97 -11.70
C GLN A 10 11.89 -3.49 -11.75
N ARG A 11 11.62 -4.08 -12.92
CA ARG A 11 11.48 -5.53 -13.05
C ARG A 11 12.80 -6.28 -12.81
N LYS A 12 13.93 -5.69 -13.18
CA LYS A 12 15.24 -6.37 -13.10
C LYS A 12 15.80 -6.40 -11.69
N PHE A 13 15.55 -5.36 -10.90
CA PHE A 13 16.24 -5.16 -9.64
C PHE A 13 15.30 -5.02 -8.45
N TRP A 14 14.03 -4.66 -8.66
CA TRP A 14 13.10 -4.30 -7.59
C TRP A 14 11.91 -5.26 -7.48
N THR A 15 12.04 -6.46 -8.06
CA THR A 15 11.11 -7.57 -7.84
C THR A 15 11.77 -8.64 -6.98
N PHE A 16 11.17 -8.92 -5.84
CA PHE A 16 11.67 -9.89 -4.87
C PHE A 16 10.60 -10.95 -4.57
N THR A 17 11.03 -12.13 -4.14
CA THR A 17 10.10 -13.12 -3.59
C THR A 17 9.76 -12.78 -2.14
N LYS A 18 8.62 -13.28 -1.64
CA LYS A 18 8.23 -13.18 -0.22
C LYS A 18 9.34 -13.66 0.72
N GLN A 19 10.02 -14.74 0.33
CA GLN A 19 11.07 -15.38 1.12
C GLN A 19 12.33 -14.54 1.15
N ASP A 20 12.75 -14.00 0.00
CA ASP A 20 13.93 -13.15 -0.10
C ASP A 20 13.76 -11.86 0.70
N LEU A 21 12.57 -11.23 0.62
CA LEU A 21 12.25 -10.05 1.43
C LEU A 21 12.26 -10.36 2.93
N ALA A 22 11.71 -11.49 3.36
CA ALA A 22 11.72 -11.90 4.76
C ALA A 22 13.14 -12.18 5.25
N LEU A 23 13.97 -12.81 4.42
CA LEU A 23 15.36 -13.12 4.74
C LEU A 23 16.20 -11.85 4.84
N GLU A 24 16.03 -10.92 3.90
CA GLU A 24 16.76 -9.65 3.91
C GLU A 24 16.35 -8.77 5.10
N ARG A 25 15.06 -8.77 5.46
CA ARG A 25 14.59 -8.12 6.70
C ARG A 25 15.25 -8.70 7.93
N LYS A 26 15.26 -10.04 8.03
CA LYS A 26 15.90 -10.71 9.15
C LYS A 26 17.39 -10.42 9.22
N ARG A 27 18.07 -10.34 8.06
CA ARG A 27 19.48 -9.96 7.97
C ARG A 27 19.71 -8.54 8.52
N MET A 28 18.84 -7.60 8.18
CA MET A 28 18.91 -6.21 8.68
C MET A 28 18.61 -6.12 10.17
N GLU A 29 17.60 -6.84 10.66
CA GLU A 29 17.30 -6.94 12.09
C GLU A 29 18.46 -7.58 12.88
N ASP A 30 19.11 -8.59 12.30
CA ASP A 30 20.25 -9.27 12.91
C ASP A 30 21.51 -8.40 12.95
N ALA A 31 21.73 -7.58 11.92
CA ALA A 31 22.82 -6.61 11.90
C ALA A 31 22.67 -5.55 13.01
N GLU A 32 21.44 -5.17 13.32
CA GLU A 32 21.12 -4.19 14.38
C GLU A 32 20.47 -4.83 15.61
N ARG A 33 20.72 -6.12 15.87
CA ARG A 33 20.02 -6.91 16.90
C ARG A 33 20.03 -6.27 18.28
N ASN A 34 21.13 -5.60 18.65
CA ASN A 34 21.24 -4.88 19.92
C ASN A 34 20.27 -3.69 20.00
N LEU A 35 20.05 -2.98 18.89
CA LEU A 35 19.13 -1.83 18.82
C LEU A 35 17.68 -2.29 18.77
N VAL A 36 17.38 -3.33 17.99
CA VAL A 36 16.03 -3.93 17.91
C VAL A 36 15.59 -4.48 19.27
N ASN A 37 16.52 -5.12 20.01
CA ASN A 37 16.24 -5.61 21.35
C ASN A 37 16.06 -4.50 22.39
N LEU A 38 16.81 -3.39 22.25
CA LEU A 38 16.72 -2.25 23.16
C LEU A 38 15.47 -1.41 22.90
N TYR A 39 15.00 -1.36 21.65
CA TYR A 39 13.82 -0.62 21.21
C TYR A 39 12.99 -1.46 20.21
N PRO A 40 12.10 -2.33 20.69
CA PRO A 40 11.19 -3.04 19.81
C PRO A 40 10.22 -2.04 19.16
N LEU A 41 10.39 -1.82 17.86
CA LEU A 41 9.46 -1.01 17.07
C LEU A 41 8.15 -1.78 16.85
N PRO A 42 7.01 -1.08 16.68
CA PRO A 42 5.78 -1.70 16.24
C PRO A 42 5.97 -2.38 14.88
N ASP A 43 5.16 -3.41 14.62
CA ASP A 43 5.18 -4.11 13.34
C ASP A 43 5.03 -3.12 12.16
N ARG A 44 5.74 -3.39 11.07
CA ARG A 44 5.88 -2.50 9.91
C ARG A 44 4.53 -2.08 9.33
N ARG A 45 3.54 -2.98 9.38
CA ARG A 45 2.15 -2.69 8.95
C ARG A 45 1.48 -1.63 9.84
N HIS A 46 1.73 -1.67 11.15
CA HIS A 46 1.22 -0.65 12.08
C HIS A 46 1.91 0.70 11.84
N LEU A 47 3.21 0.69 11.53
CA LEU A 47 3.95 1.90 11.16
C LEU A 47 3.44 2.49 9.83
N SER A 48 3.21 1.67 8.81
CA SER A 48 2.70 2.17 7.52
C SER A 48 1.30 2.76 7.66
N ILE A 49 0.41 2.11 8.42
CA ILE A 49 -0.92 2.65 8.76
C ILE A 49 -0.80 3.96 9.54
N TYR A 50 0.08 4.03 10.56
CA TYR A 50 0.31 5.25 11.34
C TYR A 50 0.73 6.44 10.47
N PHE A 51 1.73 6.24 9.59
CA PHE A 51 2.20 7.31 8.71
C PHE A 51 1.14 7.73 7.70
N SER A 52 0.36 6.79 7.18
CA SER A 52 -0.76 7.07 6.27
C SER A 52 -1.83 7.93 6.95
N HIS A 53 -2.28 7.53 8.15
CA HIS A 53 -3.24 8.31 8.96
C HIS A 53 -2.72 9.71 9.30
N ARG A 54 -1.43 9.86 9.59
CA ARG A 54 -0.86 11.18 9.89
C ARG A 54 -0.87 12.10 8.67
N LYS A 55 -0.58 11.56 7.49
CA LYS A 55 -0.61 12.30 6.21
C LYS A 55 -2.02 12.74 5.83
N THR A 56 -3.03 11.89 6.03
CA THR A 56 -4.43 12.25 5.74
C THR A 56 -4.96 13.34 6.67
N LEU A 57 -4.59 13.30 7.96
CA LEU A 57 -4.92 14.35 8.93
C LEU A 57 -4.25 15.70 8.61
N GLU A 58 -3.06 15.69 7.99
CA GLU A 58 -2.34 16.90 7.59
C GLU A 58 -2.98 17.55 6.34
N ASN A 59 -3.32 16.74 5.33
CA ASN A 59 -4.02 17.20 4.12
C ASN A 59 -5.43 17.77 4.41
N GLY A 60 -6.09 17.30 5.47
CA GLY A 60 -7.38 17.84 5.92
C GLY A 60 -7.28 19.21 6.61
N LYS A 61 -6.10 19.61 7.10
CA LYS A 61 -5.87 20.94 7.70
C LYS A 61 -5.55 22.02 6.66
N THR A 62 -5.15 21.64 5.45
CA THR A 62 -4.77 22.58 4.39
C THR A 62 -5.95 23.08 3.53
N SER A 63 -7.16 22.53 3.69
CA SER A 63 -8.34 22.93 2.90
C SER A 63 -9.30 23.90 3.60
N GLY A 64 -8.98 24.42 4.78
CA GLY A 64 -9.86 25.33 5.51
C GLY A 64 -9.14 26.16 6.57
N HIS A 65 -8.88 27.43 6.23
CA HIS A 65 -8.37 28.53 7.06
C HIS A 65 -6.86 28.58 7.40
N PRO A 66 -6.27 29.80 7.42
CA PRO A 66 -4.89 30.03 7.84
C PRO A 66 -4.78 29.82 9.36
N ALA A 67 -4.09 28.76 9.76
CA ALA A 67 -3.88 28.45 11.17
C ALA A 67 -2.87 29.42 11.81
N THR A 68 -3.37 30.40 12.56
CA THR A 68 -2.65 30.99 13.68
C THR A 68 -2.76 30.04 14.87
N GLY A 69 -1.65 29.38 15.23
CA GLY A 69 -1.57 28.56 16.44
C GLY A 69 -0.37 27.60 16.44
N PRO A 70 0.66 27.82 17.27
CA PRO A 70 1.76 26.88 17.42
C PRO A 70 1.32 25.80 18.41
N GLY A 71 0.98 24.61 17.91
CA GLY A 71 0.59 23.54 18.80
C GLY A 71 0.33 22.25 18.07
N HIS A 72 1.22 21.28 18.27
CA HIS A 72 1.10 19.86 17.92
C HIS A 72 1.42 19.38 16.51
N CYS A 73 1.58 20.24 15.49
CA CYS A 73 1.98 19.79 14.14
C CYS A 73 3.50 19.80 13.88
N THR A 74 4.31 20.44 14.72
CA THR A 74 5.73 20.68 14.41
C THR A 74 6.65 19.56 14.90
N SER A 75 6.29 18.69 15.84
CA SER A 75 7.29 17.85 16.54
C SER A 75 8.06 16.83 15.66
N LEU A 76 7.46 16.25 14.59
CA LEU A 76 8.22 15.36 13.69
C LEU A 76 8.95 16.10 12.55
N TYR A 77 8.50 17.29 12.16
CA TYR A 77 9.14 18.08 11.10
C TYR A 77 10.16 19.11 11.65
N THR A 78 10.10 19.47 12.94
CA THR A 78 11.07 20.40 13.57
C THR A 78 12.45 19.77 13.67
N SER A 79 12.57 18.43 13.71
CA SER A 79 13.86 17.74 13.70
C SER A 79 14.58 17.79 12.34
N PHE A 80 13.93 18.27 11.26
CA PHE A 80 14.51 18.37 9.90
C PHE A 80 14.69 19.83 9.45
N ASN A 81 14.97 20.75 10.36
CA ASN A 81 15.14 22.17 10.01
C ASN A 81 16.45 22.45 9.23
N ASP A 82 17.36 21.47 9.17
CA ASP A 82 18.64 21.58 8.46
C ASP A 82 18.51 21.00 7.05
N ILE A 83 18.42 21.87 6.04
CA ILE A 83 18.44 21.50 4.61
C ILE A 83 19.66 20.62 4.29
N SER A 84 20.79 20.86 4.97
CA SER A 84 22.01 20.05 4.83
C SER A 84 21.82 18.59 5.22
N LYS A 85 21.10 18.30 6.33
CA LYS A 85 20.82 16.92 6.75
C LYS A 85 19.86 16.21 5.81
N ILE A 86 18.91 16.96 5.23
CA ILE A 86 18.02 16.43 4.19
C ILE A 86 18.83 16.08 2.94
N GLY A 87 19.78 16.92 2.53
CA GLY A 87 20.66 16.65 1.39
C GLY A 87 21.57 15.42 1.59
N GLU A 88 22.12 15.24 2.79
CA GLU A 88 22.89 14.01 3.12
C GLU A 88 22.00 12.76 3.09
N CYS A 89 20.76 12.87 3.58
CA CYS A 89 19.77 11.78 3.53
C CYS A 89 19.37 11.46 2.09
N GLU A 90 19.09 12.46 1.26
CA GLU A 90 18.78 12.31 -0.16
C GLU A 90 19.91 11.60 -0.90
N PHE A 91 21.15 12.07 -0.71
CA PHE A 91 22.32 11.45 -1.33
C PHE A 91 22.50 9.99 -0.89
N SER A 92 22.34 9.71 0.40
CA SER A 92 22.42 8.35 0.95
C SER A 92 21.34 7.45 0.33
N LEU A 93 20.11 7.93 0.21
CA LEU A 93 19.00 7.19 -0.41
C LEU A 93 19.24 6.90 -1.89
N ILE A 94 19.75 7.87 -2.66
CA ILE A 94 20.07 7.69 -4.08
C ILE A 94 21.19 6.66 -4.25
N SER A 95 22.21 6.71 -3.39
CA SER A 95 23.31 5.74 -3.37
C SER A 95 22.80 4.33 -3.07
N GLU A 96 21.95 4.18 -2.05
CA GLU A 96 21.40 2.87 -1.67
C GLU A 96 20.50 2.27 -2.76
N MET A 97 19.73 3.12 -3.45
CA MET A 97 18.90 2.72 -4.59
C MET A 97 19.68 2.53 -5.90
N ASN A 98 21.02 2.66 -5.88
CA ASN A 98 21.89 2.59 -7.07
C ASN A 98 21.41 3.49 -8.23
N SER A 99 20.83 4.65 -7.92
CA SER A 99 20.24 5.60 -8.88
C SER A 99 19.10 5.05 -9.76
N GLN A 100 18.44 3.95 -9.37
CA GLN A 100 17.34 3.34 -10.14
C GLN A 100 15.98 3.95 -9.79
N LEU A 101 15.74 5.21 -10.12
CA LEU A 101 14.59 5.97 -9.57
C LEU A 101 13.26 5.83 -10.35
N ILE A 102 13.20 5.00 -11.38
CA ILE A 102 12.02 4.90 -12.26
C ILE A 102 11.08 3.79 -11.75
N LEU A 103 9.86 4.20 -11.36
CA LEU A 103 8.79 3.32 -10.92
C LEU A 103 7.57 3.39 -11.86
N HIS A 104 7.02 2.22 -12.18
CA HIS A 104 5.77 2.09 -12.92
C HIS A 104 4.59 1.97 -11.96
N HIS A 105 3.66 2.91 -12.05
CA HIS A 105 2.47 2.95 -11.20
C HIS A 105 1.28 2.22 -11.84
N PRO A 106 0.44 1.53 -11.03
CA PRO A 106 -0.73 0.77 -11.51
C PRO A 106 -1.90 1.64 -11.98
N TYR A 107 -1.93 2.94 -11.67
CA TYR A 107 -2.98 3.86 -12.14
C TYR A 107 -3.09 3.91 -13.67
N ARG A 108 -1.95 3.78 -14.37
CA ARG A 108 -1.94 3.74 -15.83
C ARG A 108 -2.70 2.52 -16.35
N SER A 109 -2.43 1.35 -15.77
CA SER A 109 -3.12 0.11 -16.11
C SER A 109 -4.60 0.19 -15.74
N LEU A 110 -4.95 0.81 -14.61
CA LEU A 110 -6.36 1.00 -14.22
C LEU A 110 -7.11 1.86 -15.25
N ALA A 111 -6.51 2.94 -15.76
CA ALA A 111 -7.14 3.79 -16.77
C ALA A 111 -7.40 3.05 -18.10
N GLU A 112 -6.47 2.19 -18.53
CA GLU A 112 -6.62 1.35 -19.72
C GLU A 112 -7.75 0.32 -19.52
N LEU A 113 -7.78 -0.33 -18.36
CA LEU A 113 -8.79 -1.32 -18.00
C LEU A 113 -10.18 -0.70 -17.79
N GLN A 114 -10.26 0.55 -17.31
CA GLN A 114 -11.52 1.30 -17.15
C GLN A 114 -12.29 1.36 -18.47
N THR A 115 -11.58 1.64 -19.57
CA THR A 115 -12.18 1.76 -20.90
C THR A 115 -12.59 0.40 -21.46
N GLN A 116 -11.79 -0.65 -21.23
CA GLN A 116 -12.07 -2.00 -21.72
C GLN A 116 -13.28 -2.66 -21.04
N PHE A 117 -13.41 -2.49 -19.72
CA PHE A 117 -14.46 -3.15 -18.93
C PHE A 117 -15.71 -2.28 -18.66
N GLN A 118 -15.70 -1.02 -19.10
CA GLN A 118 -16.80 -0.07 -18.89
C GLN A 118 -17.21 0.01 -17.41
N LEU A 119 -16.21 0.16 -16.55
CA LEU A 119 -16.39 0.29 -15.10
C LEU A 119 -17.20 1.54 -14.79
N THR A 120 -18.08 1.45 -13.80
CA THR A 120 -18.80 2.64 -13.33
C THR A 120 -17.84 3.60 -12.64
N GLN A 121 -18.22 4.88 -12.55
CA GLN A 121 -17.40 5.89 -11.89
C GLN A 121 -17.13 5.54 -10.41
N GLU A 122 -18.09 4.91 -9.74
CA GLU A 122 -17.97 4.42 -8.36
C GLU A 122 -17.01 3.24 -8.24
N GLU A 123 -17.09 2.25 -9.14
CA GLU A 123 -16.17 1.09 -9.18
C GLU A 123 -14.73 1.57 -9.43
N ASN A 124 -14.57 2.54 -10.34
CA ASN A 124 -13.29 3.16 -10.59
C ASN A 124 -12.79 3.88 -9.34
N ALA A 125 -13.57 4.74 -8.71
CA ALA A 125 -13.17 5.45 -7.49
C ALA A 125 -12.75 4.48 -6.37
N LEU A 126 -13.46 3.36 -6.23
CA LEU A 126 -13.13 2.33 -5.24
C LEU A 126 -11.85 1.57 -5.59
N ALA A 127 -11.65 1.20 -6.86
CA ALA A 127 -10.39 0.62 -7.34
C ALA A 127 -9.20 1.57 -7.14
N TRP A 128 -9.38 2.87 -7.37
CA TRP A 128 -8.38 3.90 -7.09
C TRP A 128 -8.03 3.98 -5.60
N SER A 129 -9.01 3.86 -4.70
CA SER A 129 -8.76 3.80 -3.25
C SER A 129 -7.99 2.56 -2.86
N ILE A 130 -8.38 1.38 -3.35
CA ILE A 130 -7.66 0.12 -3.09
C ILE A 130 -6.22 0.20 -3.61
N ILE A 131 -6.01 0.85 -4.76
CA ILE A 131 -4.67 1.10 -5.26
C ILE A 131 -3.85 1.97 -4.31
N ASN A 132 -4.44 3.03 -3.75
CA ASN A 132 -3.74 3.85 -2.77
C ASN A 132 -3.35 3.04 -1.52
N ASP A 133 -4.23 2.14 -1.07
CA ASP A 133 -4.02 1.33 0.13
C ASP A 133 -2.97 0.24 -0.09
N HIS A 134 -2.83 -0.29 -1.31
CA HIS A 134 -1.81 -1.31 -1.58
C HIS A 134 -0.38 -0.81 -1.28
N TYR A 135 -0.12 0.51 -1.33
CA TYR A 135 1.23 1.07 -1.06
C TYR A 135 1.62 0.93 0.42
N LEU A 136 0.68 0.62 1.30
CA LEU A 136 0.94 0.32 2.70
C LEU A 136 1.48 -1.10 2.89
N THR A 137 1.37 -1.94 1.86
CA THR A 137 1.86 -3.32 1.82
C THR A 137 3.18 -3.43 1.05
N ASP A 138 3.74 -4.64 1.00
CA ASP A 138 4.94 -4.93 0.21
C ASP A 138 4.64 -5.22 -1.26
N LEU A 139 3.36 -5.29 -1.66
CA LEU A 139 2.92 -5.70 -3.00
C LEU A 139 3.65 -5.00 -4.17
N PRO A 140 3.99 -3.69 -4.11
CA PRO A 140 4.72 -3.04 -5.21
C PRO A 140 6.11 -3.63 -5.50
N LEU A 141 6.71 -4.36 -4.55
CA LEU A 141 8.01 -5.02 -4.69
C LEU A 141 7.88 -6.51 -5.07
N LEU A 142 6.69 -7.09 -4.95
CA LEU A 142 6.45 -8.51 -5.24
C LEU A 142 5.85 -8.71 -6.63
N HIS A 143 4.90 -7.86 -7.01
CA HIS A 143 4.11 -8.06 -8.22
C HIS A 143 4.18 -6.87 -9.16
N ALA A 144 3.96 -7.16 -10.44
CA ALA A 144 3.92 -6.15 -11.48
C ALA A 144 2.70 -5.22 -11.31
N PRO A 145 2.80 -3.93 -11.70
CA PRO A 145 1.73 -2.95 -11.52
C PRO A 145 0.43 -3.34 -12.24
N HIS A 146 0.50 -4.07 -13.36
CA HIS A 146 -0.70 -4.53 -14.06
C HIS A 146 -1.51 -5.56 -13.25
N VAL A 147 -0.83 -6.48 -12.55
CA VAL A 147 -1.48 -7.49 -11.69
C VAL A 147 -2.20 -6.82 -10.51
N ILE A 148 -1.57 -5.80 -9.93
CA ILE A 148 -2.15 -5.02 -8.83
C ILE A 148 -3.40 -4.26 -9.30
N ALA A 149 -3.35 -3.63 -10.48
CA ALA A 149 -4.50 -2.92 -11.05
C ALA A 149 -5.69 -3.87 -11.33
N ILE A 150 -5.40 -5.06 -11.87
CA ILE A 150 -6.40 -6.11 -12.09
C ILE A 150 -7.02 -6.56 -10.77
N THR A 151 -6.20 -6.79 -9.74
CA THR A 151 -6.67 -7.18 -8.41
C THR A 151 -7.58 -6.12 -7.80
N ALA A 152 -7.19 -4.84 -7.87
CA ALA A 152 -7.98 -3.73 -7.36
C ALA A 152 -9.33 -3.58 -8.09
N MET A 153 -9.33 -3.77 -9.40
CA MET A 153 -10.56 -3.77 -10.20
C MET A 153 -11.48 -4.94 -9.83
N PHE A 154 -10.91 -6.15 -9.72
CA PHE A 154 -11.65 -7.35 -9.35
C PHE A 154 -12.33 -7.16 -7.99
N LEU A 155 -11.59 -6.67 -6.99
CA LEU A 155 -12.12 -6.35 -5.68
C LEU A 155 -13.22 -5.27 -5.75
N ALA A 156 -13.03 -4.23 -6.56
CA ALA A 156 -14.02 -3.18 -6.70
C ALA A 156 -15.37 -3.67 -7.26
N VAL A 157 -15.34 -4.60 -8.21
CA VAL A 157 -16.55 -5.20 -8.77
C VAL A 157 -17.24 -6.13 -7.77
N VAL A 158 -16.47 -6.91 -7.01
CA VAL A 158 -17.03 -7.86 -6.03
C VAL A 158 -17.61 -7.16 -4.80
N LEU A 159 -17.02 -6.03 -4.35
CA LEU A 159 -17.43 -5.30 -3.14
C LEU A 159 -18.70 -4.45 -3.31
N LYS A 160 -19.19 -4.25 -4.53
CA LYS A 160 -20.36 -3.40 -4.80
C LYS A 160 -21.66 -3.71 -4.04
N PRO A 161 -22.01 -4.95 -3.63
CA PRO A 161 -23.26 -5.19 -2.90
C PRO A 161 -23.14 -4.86 -1.39
N ILE A 162 -21.93 -4.53 -0.91
CA ILE A 162 -21.63 -4.28 0.51
C ILE A 162 -21.17 -2.81 0.58
N GLY A 163 -22.14 -1.90 0.65
CA GLY A 163 -22.00 -0.49 0.22
C GLY A 163 -20.69 0.21 0.58
N SER A 164 -20.09 0.89 -0.42
CA SER A 164 -19.02 1.93 -0.42
C SER A 164 -17.85 1.92 0.57
N GLN A 165 -17.82 1.10 1.60
CA GLN A 165 -16.83 1.09 2.67
C GLN A 165 -16.04 -0.21 2.57
N VAL A 166 -14.75 -0.07 2.30
CA VAL A 166 -13.81 -1.19 2.16
C VAL A 166 -13.42 -1.65 3.57
N ASN A 167 -14.22 -2.56 4.14
CA ASN A 167 -13.98 -3.14 5.46
C ASN A 167 -13.51 -4.60 5.32
N ALA A 168 -12.69 -5.08 6.27
CA ALA A 168 -12.21 -6.46 6.31
C ALA A 168 -13.37 -7.49 6.27
N ALA A 169 -14.44 -7.23 7.01
CA ALA A 169 -15.66 -8.04 6.98
C ALA A 169 -16.39 -8.01 5.62
N GLY A 170 -16.36 -6.88 4.92
CA GLY A 170 -16.93 -6.76 3.57
C GLY A 170 -16.12 -7.56 2.53
N MET A 171 -14.79 -7.53 2.66
CA MET A 171 -13.87 -8.28 1.80
C MET A 171 -13.97 -9.79 1.99
N ASN A 172 -14.07 -10.25 3.25
CA ASN A 172 -14.25 -11.67 3.58
C ASN A 172 -15.62 -12.21 3.11
N ASN A 173 -16.69 -11.41 3.24
CA ASN A 173 -18.02 -11.75 2.71
C ASN A 173 -18.05 -11.75 1.18
N ALA A 174 -17.31 -10.85 0.53
CA ALA A 174 -17.13 -10.82 -0.93
C ALA A 174 -16.49 -12.12 -1.45
N LEU A 175 -15.42 -12.60 -0.81
CA LEU A 175 -14.76 -13.86 -1.18
C LEU A 175 -15.67 -15.09 -0.94
N GLN A 176 -16.45 -15.11 0.14
CA GLN A 176 -17.45 -16.16 0.37
C GLN A 176 -18.63 -16.11 -0.63
N THR A 177 -19.05 -14.92 -1.05
CA THR A 177 -20.11 -14.74 -2.07
C THR A 177 -19.62 -15.17 -3.47
N LEU A 178 -18.32 -15.10 -3.73
CA LEU A 178 -17.72 -15.68 -4.93
C LEU A 178 -17.69 -17.22 -4.87
N GLY A 179 -17.41 -17.80 -3.70
CA GLY A 179 -17.43 -19.24 -3.48
C GLY A 179 -18.83 -19.87 -3.51
N ASN A 180 -19.85 -19.11 -3.09
CA ASN A 180 -21.25 -19.51 -3.18
C ASN A 180 -21.96 -18.67 -4.25
N ALA A 181 -22.06 -19.19 -5.48
CA ALA A 181 -22.69 -18.57 -6.66
C ALA A 181 -24.19 -18.18 -6.49
N ARG A 182 -24.50 -17.29 -5.54
CA ARG A 182 -25.84 -16.81 -5.15
C ARG A 182 -25.88 -15.28 -5.02
N GLY A 183 -25.06 -14.57 -5.81
CA GLY A 183 -25.19 -13.12 -6.02
C GLY A 183 -26.05 -12.79 -7.25
N GLY A 184 -26.77 -11.67 -7.24
CA GLY A 184 -27.74 -11.28 -8.29
C GLY A 184 -27.22 -11.37 -9.73
N GLN A 185 -28.12 -11.73 -10.67
CA GLN A 185 -27.81 -12.11 -12.06
C GLN A 185 -26.90 -11.14 -12.83
N GLY A 186 -26.99 -9.83 -12.60
CA GLY A 186 -26.16 -8.83 -13.29
C GLY A 186 -24.70 -8.75 -12.80
N MET A 187 -24.45 -9.09 -11.52
CA MET A 187 -23.10 -9.14 -10.94
C MET A 187 -22.34 -10.34 -11.48
N GLN A 188 -22.99 -11.50 -11.46
CA GLN A 188 -22.41 -12.76 -11.94
C GLN A 188 -22.01 -12.63 -13.41
N ALA A 189 -22.79 -11.93 -14.24
CA ALA A 189 -22.42 -11.68 -15.63
C ALA A 189 -21.16 -10.80 -15.80
N ARG A 190 -20.92 -9.83 -14.90
CA ARG A 190 -19.72 -8.98 -14.94
C ARG A 190 -18.49 -9.69 -14.37
N ILE A 191 -18.66 -10.42 -13.28
CA ILE A 191 -17.60 -11.28 -12.71
C ILE A 191 -17.22 -12.36 -13.71
N GLN A 192 -18.19 -13.00 -14.37
CA GLN A 192 -17.93 -14.01 -15.39
C GLN A 192 -17.14 -13.42 -16.56
N LYS A 193 -17.50 -12.22 -17.06
CA LYS A 193 -16.70 -11.54 -18.10
C LYS A 193 -15.27 -11.23 -17.67
N LEU A 194 -15.06 -10.85 -16.40
CA LEU A 194 -13.72 -10.63 -15.87
C LEU A 194 -12.94 -11.94 -15.78
N VAL A 195 -13.58 -13.02 -15.30
CA VAL A 195 -12.97 -14.35 -15.19
C VAL A 195 -12.64 -14.91 -16.58
N ASP A 196 -13.55 -14.76 -17.55
CA ASP A 196 -13.34 -15.20 -18.94
C ASP A 196 -12.18 -14.42 -19.56
N TRP A 197 -12.12 -13.09 -19.37
CA TRP A 197 -10.99 -12.28 -19.83
C TRP A 197 -9.68 -12.64 -19.13
N LEU A 198 -9.73 -12.95 -17.82
CA LEU A 198 -8.55 -13.40 -17.07
C LEU A 198 -8.07 -14.77 -17.58
N ALA A 199 -8.98 -15.66 -17.96
CA ALA A 199 -8.64 -16.96 -18.54
C ALA A 199 -8.05 -16.84 -19.94
N GLU A 200 -8.48 -15.84 -20.73
CA GLU A 200 -7.90 -15.52 -22.03
C GLU A 200 -6.56 -14.75 -21.92
N SER A 201 -6.36 -14.04 -20.81
CA SER A 201 -5.16 -13.26 -20.55
C SER A 201 -4.06 -14.13 -19.95
N ASN A 202 -2.82 -13.97 -20.40
CA ASN A 202 -1.65 -14.66 -19.83
C ASN A 202 -1.20 -14.04 -18.47
N VAL A 203 -2.16 -13.66 -17.63
CA VAL A 203 -1.94 -13.07 -16.31
C VAL A 203 -1.89 -14.20 -15.29
N ASP A 204 -0.90 -14.14 -14.41
CA ASP A 204 -0.74 -15.11 -13.34
C ASP A 204 -1.86 -14.97 -12.29
N ILE A 205 -2.74 -15.97 -12.23
CA ILE A 205 -3.87 -16.02 -11.30
C ILE A 205 -3.38 -16.20 -9.86
N GLU A 206 -2.27 -16.92 -9.65
CA GLU A 206 -1.71 -17.11 -8.31
C GLU A 206 -1.28 -15.76 -7.73
N ALA A 207 -0.62 -14.93 -8.54
CA ALA A 207 -0.23 -13.58 -8.15
C ALA A 207 -1.44 -12.68 -7.79
N VAL A 208 -2.57 -12.79 -8.50
CA VAL A 208 -3.81 -12.05 -8.18
C VAL A 208 -4.40 -12.51 -6.84
N VAL A 209 -4.40 -13.81 -6.57
CA VAL A 209 -4.87 -14.37 -5.30
C VAL A 209 -3.98 -13.91 -4.15
N GLU A 210 -2.67 -13.94 -4.32
CA GLU A 210 -1.71 -13.45 -3.32
C GLU A 210 -1.90 -11.96 -3.03
N CYS A 211 -2.07 -11.14 -4.08
CA CYS A 211 -2.36 -9.71 -3.93
C CYS A 211 -3.66 -9.48 -3.15
N THR A 212 -4.69 -10.26 -3.43
CA THR A 212 -5.98 -10.18 -2.74
C THR A 212 -5.85 -10.53 -1.25
N GLN A 213 -5.13 -11.61 -0.93
CA GLN A 213 -4.91 -12.03 0.46
C GLN A 213 -4.14 -11.00 1.28
N GLU A 214 -3.10 -10.39 0.71
CA GLU A 214 -2.34 -9.33 1.38
C GLU A 214 -3.20 -8.09 1.64
N LEU A 215 -4.09 -7.72 0.69
CA LEU A 215 -5.05 -6.63 0.88
C LEU A 215 -6.07 -6.94 1.98
N ILE A 216 -6.62 -8.16 2.02
CA ILE A 216 -7.52 -8.59 3.11
C ILE A 216 -6.80 -8.48 4.46
N SER A 217 -5.59 -9.03 4.54
CA SER A 217 -4.78 -9.00 5.76
C SER A 217 -4.46 -7.56 6.19
N LEU A 218 -4.23 -6.63 5.25
CA LEU A 218 -4.06 -5.21 5.56
C LEU A 218 -5.32 -4.63 6.21
N TYR A 219 -6.50 -4.84 5.63
CA TYR A 219 -7.75 -4.29 6.17
C TYR A 219 -8.09 -4.86 7.55
N GLU A 220 -7.77 -6.14 7.82
CA GLU A 220 -7.92 -6.75 9.16
C GLU A 220 -7.01 -6.07 10.19
N VAL A 221 -5.75 -5.85 9.86
CA VAL A 221 -4.80 -5.14 10.73
C VAL A 221 -5.25 -3.70 10.95
N TRP A 222 -5.76 -3.04 9.91
CA TRP A 222 -6.29 -1.67 9.99
C TRP A 222 -7.44 -1.57 10.99
N GLU A 223 -8.36 -2.53 11.01
CA GLU A 223 -9.47 -2.55 11.97
C GLU A 223 -8.99 -2.76 13.42
N SER A 224 -7.93 -3.56 13.62
CA SER A 224 -7.33 -3.79 14.94
C SER A 224 -6.37 -2.68 15.41
N TYR A 225 -6.01 -1.74 14.53
CA TYR A 225 -4.96 -0.77 14.77
C TYR A 225 -5.35 0.29 15.81
N THR A 226 -4.47 0.55 16.78
CA THR A 226 -4.64 1.61 17.80
C THR A 226 -3.48 2.61 17.76
N ASP A 227 -3.80 3.88 17.48
CA ASP A 227 -2.81 4.97 17.31
C ASP A 227 -1.91 5.19 18.54
N LYS A 228 -2.49 5.04 19.73
CA LYS A 228 -1.80 5.29 21.01
C LYS A 228 -0.58 4.40 21.20
N THR A 229 -0.70 3.11 20.88
CA THR A 229 0.38 2.13 21.07
C THR A 229 1.56 2.42 20.16
N CYS A 230 1.29 2.73 18.89
CA CYS A 230 2.32 3.03 17.90
C CYS A 230 3.07 4.33 18.26
N LYS A 231 2.31 5.37 18.62
CA LYS A 231 2.87 6.67 19.03
C LYS A 231 3.74 6.56 20.28
N ASP A 232 3.32 5.80 21.29
CA ASP A 232 4.08 5.62 22.52
C ASP A 232 5.41 4.88 22.28
N GLN A 233 5.42 3.89 21.38
CA GLN A 233 6.64 3.16 21.01
C GLN A 233 7.60 4.06 20.20
N ILE A 234 7.10 4.84 19.25
CA ILE A 234 7.91 5.81 18.49
C ILE A 234 8.48 6.88 19.42
N ALA A 235 7.68 7.43 20.33
CA ALA A 235 8.12 8.44 21.28
C ALA A 235 9.22 7.92 22.22
N LYS A 236 9.11 6.66 22.68
CA LYS A 236 10.17 6.00 23.46
C LYS A 236 11.47 5.90 22.66
N PHE A 237 11.40 5.52 21.38
CA PHE A 237 12.56 5.44 20.50
C PHE A 237 13.24 6.79 20.29
N VAL A 238 12.46 7.83 19.93
CA VAL A 238 12.96 9.20 19.69
C VAL A 238 13.61 9.77 20.95
N LYS A 239 12.96 9.62 22.11
CA LYS A 239 13.46 10.10 23.40
C LYS A 239 14.75 9.39 23.81
N ALA A 240 14.84 8.09 23.60
CA ALA A 240 16.00 7.31 24.02
C ALA A 240 17.23 7.55 23.13
N ARG A 241 17.04 7.95 21.87
CA ARG A 241 18.11 8.39 20.97
C ARG A 241 18.52 9.85 21.17
N GLY A 242 17.83 10.61 22.03
CA GLY A 242 18.11 12.03 22.24
C GLY A 242 17.86 12.90 20.99
N LEU A 243 17.04 12.43 20.05
CA LEU A 243 16.67 13.12 18.80
C LEU A 243 15.64 14.24 19.00
N ASP A 244 15.28 14.52 20.27
CA ASP A 244 14.36 15.59 20.68
C ASP A 244 15.07 16.95 20.84
N LYS A 245 16.38 17.03 20.54
CA LYS A 245 17.19 18.25 20.63
C LYS A 245 17.41 18.91 19.28
#